data_AF-A0A520U7I5-F1
#
_entry.id   AF-A0A520U7I5-F1
#
_cell.length_a   1.000
_cell.length_b   1.000
_cell.length_c   1.000
_cell.angle_alpha   90.00
_cell.angle_beta   90.00
_cell.angle_gamma   90.00
#
_symmetry.space_group_name_H-M   'P 1'
#
loop_
_entity.id
_entity.type
_entity.pdbx_description
1 polymer ?
#
loop_
_entity_poly.entity_id
_entity_poly.type
_entity_poly.pdbx_seq_one_letter_code
_entity_poly.pdbx_strand_id
1 'polypeptide(L)'
;MNPALLFSLLKRLIGVGLLVLNYLSYGLMIKLAADPSLLAIERIIYPTLIWLIGWVFVIVGIYLAGPELVAKMKGFFVNLKNKIINKNDDK
;
A
#
# COMPACT_ATOMS: atom_id res chain seq x y z
N MET A 1 -16.72 20.44 15.17
CA MET A 1 -15.77 19.78 14.23
C MET A 1 -16.18 20.15 12.82
N ASN A 2 -15.26 20.62 11.97
CA ASN A 2 -15.59 21.07 10.61
C ASN A 2 -15.92 19.86 9.71
N PRO A 3 -17.14 19.74 9.15
CA PRO A 3 -17.55 18.59 8.34
C PRO A 3 -16.67 18.39 7.09
N ALA A 4 -16.12 19.47 6.53
CA ALA A 4 -15.21 19.38 5.38
C ALA A 4 -13.85 18.74 5.76
N LEU A 5 -13.34 19.03 6.95
CA LEU A 5 -12.10 18.42 7.45
C LEU A 5 -12.31 16.93 7.78
N LEU A 6 -13.44 16.58 8.39
CA LEU A 6 -13.80 15.18 8.66
C LEU A 6 -13.86 14.37 7.36
N PHE A 7 -14.57 14.89 6.35
CA PHE A 7 -14.73 14.21 5.07
C PHE A 7 -13.38 14.01 4.34
N SER A 8 -12.50 15.01 4.40
CA SER A 8 -11.15 14.91 3.85
C SER A 8 -10.30 13.85 4.57
N LEU A 9 -10.34 13.81 5.90
CA LEU A 9 -9.64 12.80 6.72
C LEU A 9 -10.14 11.39 6.43
N LEU A 10 -11.46 11.20 6.33
CA LEU A 10 -12.07 9.91 6.02
C LEU A 10 -11.61 9.39 4.66
N LYS A 11 -11.63 10.23 3.61
CA LYS A 11 -11.12 9.85 2.28
C LYS A 11 -9.65 9.42 2.35
N ARG A 12 -8.82 10.16 3.07
CA ARG A 12 -7.40 9.85 3.23
C ARG A 12 -7.19 8.53 3.96
N LEU A 13 -7.93 8.27 5.03
CA LEU A 13 -7.87 7.01 5.78
C LEU A 13 -8.31 5.83 4.91
N ILE A 14 -9.36 5.98 4.11
CA ILE A 14 -9.78 4.95 3.15
C ILE A 14 -8.67 4.70 2.11
N GLY A 15 -8.06 5.76 1.58
CA GLY A 15 -6.96 5.65 0.64
C GLY A 15 -5.76 4.87 1.21
N VAL A 16 -5.33 5.23 2.42
CA VAL A 16 -4.27 4.50 3.14
C VAL A 16 -4.68 3.05 3.43
N GLY A 17 -5.94 2.83 3.83
CA GLY A 17 -6.49 1.50 4.06
C GLY A 17 -6.41 0.59 2.82
N LEU A 18 -6.72 1.13 1.64
CA LEU A 18 -6.58 0.40 0.37
C LEU A 18 -5.13 0.03 0.06
N LEU A 19 -4.17 0.91 0.37
CA LEU A 19 -2.74 0.61 0.20
C LEU A 19 -2.27 -0.49 1.16
N VAL A 20 -2.75 -0.47 2.41
CA VAL A 20 -2.48 -1.54 3.38
C VAL A 20 -3.11 -2.86 2.91
N LEU A 21 -4.36 -2.83 2.43
CA LEU A 21 -5.03 -3.99 1.85
C LEU A 21 -4.26 -4.56 0.66
N ASN A 22 -3.74 -3.70 -0.24
CA ASN A 22 -2.87 -4.13 -1.32
C ASN A 22 -1.61 -4.85 -0.80
N TYR A 23 -0.95 -4.31 0.22
CA TYR A 23 0.21 -4.95 0.83
C TYR A 23 -0.14 -6.34 1.41
N LEU A 24 -1.29 -6.45 2.09
CA LEU A 24 -1.74 -7.73 2.66
C LEU A 24 -2.12 -8.77 1.59
N SER A 25 -2.57 -8.33 0.40
CA SER A 25 -2.84 -9.22 -0.72
C SER A 25 -1.63 -10.05 -1.13
N TYR A 26 -0.40 -9.56 -0.94
CA TYR A 26 0.81 -10.34 -1.23
C TYR A 26 0.94 -11.58 -0.33
N GLY A 27 0.64 -11.44 0.97
CA GLY A 27 0.60 -12.59 1.88
C GLY A 27 -0.47 -13.60 1.50
N LEU A 28 -1.65 -13.11 1.07
CA LEU A 28 -2.73 -13.98 0.58
C LEU A 28 -2.34 -14.73 -0.70
N MET A 29 -1.68 -14.07 -1.66
CA MET A 29 -1.17 -14.70 -2.89
C MET A 29 -0.21 -15.85 -2.58
N ILE A 30 0.75 -15.63 -1.66
CA ILE A 30 1.70 -16.67 -1.24
C ILE A 30 0.96 -17.84 -0.59
N LYS A 31 0.02 -17.56 0.31
CA LYS A 31 -0.77 -18.59 0.99
C LYS A 31 -1.54 -19.45 -0.01
N LEU A 32 -2.20 -18.83 -1.00
CA LEU A 32 -2.96 -19.54 -2.03
C LEU A 32 -2.06 -20.36 -2.96
N ALA A 33 -0.89 -19.85 -3.32
CA ALA A 33 0.06 -20.58 -4.16
C ALA A 33 0.64 -21.81 -3.44
N ALA A 34 0.78 -21.75 -2.11
CA ALA A 34 1.31 -22.83 -1.29
C ALA A 34 0.25 -23.83 -0.80
N ASP A 35 -1.05 -23.58 -1.04
CA ASP A 35 -2.12 -24.36 -0.44
C ASP A 35 -2.23 -25.76 -1.08
N PRO A 36 -1.95 -26.85 -0.33
CA PRO A 36 -1.98 -28.20 -0.86
C PRO A 36 -3.37 -28.69 -1.25
N SER A 37 -4.44 -28.05 -0.76
CA SER A 37 -5.83 -28.43 -1.04
C SER A 37 -6.33 -27.99 -2.43
N LEU A 38 -5.64 -27.04 -3.06
CA LEU A 38 -6.00 -26.51 -4.37
C LEU A 38 -5.34 -27.30 -5.51
N LEU A 39 -6.01 -27.35 -6.67
CA LEU A 39 -5.42 -27.87 -7.90
C LEU A 39 -4.27 -26.98 -8.37
N ALA A 40 -3.32 -27.55 -9.12
CA ALA A 40 -2.17 -26.81 -9.63
C ALA A 40 -2.56 -25.55 -10.42
N ILE A 41 -3.65 -25.60 -11.18
CA ILE A 41 -4.15 -24.45 -11.95
C ILE A 41 -4.78 -23.38 -11.05
N GLU A 42 -5.47 -23.76 -9.98
CA GLU A 42 -6.10 -22.84 -9.03
C GLU A 42 -5.04 -22.04 -8.24
N ARG A 43 -3.95 -22.72 -7.87
CA ARG A 43 -2.77 -22.09 -7.24
C ARG A 43 -2.07 -21.04 -8.11
N ILE A 44 -2.35 -21.01 -9.41
CA ILE A 44 -1.85 -20.00 -10.34
C ILE A 44 -2.91 -18.93 -10.59
N ILE A 45 -4.14 -19.34 -10.88
CA ILE A 45 -5.23 -18.42 -11.24
C ILE A 45 -5.60 -17.53 -10.05
N TYR A 46 -5.80 -18.07 -8.84
CA TYR A 46 -6.28 -17.27 -7.72
C TYR A 46 -5.28 -16.19 -7.31
N PRO A 47 -3.97 -16.45 -7.14
CA PRO A 47 -3.00 -15.39 -6.91
C PRO A 47 -2.96 -14.35 -8.03
N THR A 48 -3.10 -14.77 -9.29
CA THR A 48 -3.11 -13.85 -10.44
C THR A 48 -4.31 -12.91 -10.40
N LEU A 49 -5.50 -13.40 -10.04
CA LEU A 49 -6.70 -12.58 -9.85
C LEU A 49 -6.53 -11.60 -8.69
N ILE A 50 -5.97 -12.06 -7.57
CA ILE A 50 -5.66 -11.19 -6.42
C ILE A 50 -4.66 -10.10 -6.81
N TRP A 51 -3.65 -10.42 -7.62
CA TRP A 51 -2.69 -9.45 -8.15
C TRP A 51 -3.37 -8.37 -9.01
N LEU A 52 -4.28 -8.77 -9.90
CA LEU A 52 -5.07 -7.84 -10.71
C LEU A 52 -5.93 -6.91 -9.85
N ILE A 53 -6.62 -7.44 -8.84
CA ILE A 53 -7.39 -6.65 -7.88
C ILE A 53 -6.46 -5.71 -7.08
N GLY A 54 -5.25 -6.17 -6.77
CA GLY A 54 -4.23 -5.37 -6.11
C GLY A 54 -3.95 -4.05 -6.82
N TRP A 55 -3.89 -4.03 -8.15
CA TRP A 55 -3.70 -2.80 -8.91
C TRP A 55 -4.84 -1.79 -8.73
N VAL A 56 -6.08 -2.26 -8.60
CA VAL A 56 -7.23 -1.40 -8.31
C VAL A 56 -7.05 -0.74 -6.94
N PHE A 57 -6.63 -1.49 -5.92
CA PHE A 57 -6.36 -0.94 -4.59
C PHE A 57 -5.24 0.11 -4.60
N VAL A 58 -4.17 -0.10 -5.38
CA VAL A 58 -3.08 0.89 -5.51
C VAL A 58 -3.58 2.17 -6.15
N ILE A 59 -4.26 2.08 -7.29
CA ILE A 59 -4.71 3.25 -8.06
C ILE A 59 -5.72 4.06 -7.24
N VAL A 60 -6.75 3.39 -6.69
CA VAL A 60 -7.78 4.06 -5.88
C VAL A 60 -7.20 4.55 -4.55
N GLY A 61 -6.31 3.78 -3.94
CA GLY A 61 -5.64 4.13 -2.69
C GLY A 61 -4.82 5.42 -2.82
N ILE A 62 -3.99 5.53 -3.86
CA ILE A 62 -3.21 6.75 -4.14
C ILE A 62 -4.15 7.93 -4.44
N TYR A 63 -5.18 7.70 -5.25
CA TYR A 63 -6.14 8.74 -5.61
C TYR A 63 -6.86 9.32 -4.37
N LEU A 64 -7.31 8.46 -3.45
CA LEU A 64 -8.03 8.86 -2.24
C LEU A 64 -7.11 9.39 -1.13
N ALA A 65 -5.89 8.87 -1.00
CA ALA A 65 -4.89 9.37 -0.05
C ALA A 65 -4.42 10.80 -0.41
N GLY A 66 -4.48 11.13 -1.70
CA GLY A 66 -4.21 12.46 -2.24
C GLY A 66 -2.71 12.72 -2.45
N PRO A 67 -2.34 13.49 -3.50
CA PRO A 67 -0.95 13.75 -3.86
C PRO A 67 -0.18 14.49 -2.76
N GLU A 68 -0.86 15.28 -1.94
CA GLU A 68 -0.25 15.99 -0.80
C GLU A 68 0.31 15.06 0.27
N LEU A 69 -0.39 13.95 0.55
CA LEU A 69 0.02 13.00 1.58
C LEU A 69 1.16 12.13 1.06
N VAL A 70 1.09 11.72 -0.20
CA VAL A 70 2.19 11.04 -0.91
C VAL A 70 3.44 11.93 -1.00
N ALA A 71 3.28 13.22 -1.34
CA ALA A 71 4.38 14.18 -1.40
C ALA A 71 4.99 14.43 -0.01
N LYS A 72 4.17 14.56 1.04
CA LYS A 72 4.66 14.67 2.43
C LYS A 72 5.41 13.42 2.89
N MET A 73 4.92 12.23 2.58
CA MET A 73 5.62 10.98 2.87
C MET A 73 6.96 10.90 2.14
N LYS A 74 7.01 11.29 0.86
CA LYS A 74 8.24 11.34 0.08
C LYS A 74 9.25 12.33 0.68
N GLY A 75 8.80 13.52 1.06
CA GLY A 75 9.63 14.52 1.73
C GLY A 75 10.16 14.04 3.08
N PHE A 76 9.31 13.39 3.88
CA PHE A 76 9.71 12.80 5.16
C PHE A 76 10.77 11.70 4.95
N PHE A 77 10.56 10.82 3.98
CA PHE A 77 11.52 9.76 3.65
C PHE A 77 12.87 10.31 3.20
N VAL A 78 12.89 11.34 2.35
CA VAL A 78 14.13 11.99 1.90
C VAL A 78 14.88 12.63 3.09
N ASN A 79 14.18 13.34 3.96
CA ASN A 79 14.79 13.93 5.16
C ASN A 79 15.37 12.86 6.09
N LEU A 80 14.64 11.75 6.28
CA LEU A 80 15.08 10.65 7.14
C LEU A 80 16.28 9.92 6.53
N LYS A 81 16.27 9.68 5.21
CA LYS A 81 17.39 9.13 4.45
C LYS A 81 18.64 10.01 4.59
N ASN A 82 18.53 11.31 4.33
CA ASN A 82 19.66 12.24 4.44
C ASN A 82 20.23 12.29 5.87
N LYS A 83 19.35 12.22 6.88
CA LYS A 83 19.78 12.19 8.28
C LYS A 83 20.53 10.90 8.66
N ILE A 84 20.19 9.77 8.04
CA ILE A 84 20.89 8.49 8.26
C ILE A 84 22.22 8.45 7.50
N ILE A 85 22.24 8.92 6.25
CA ILE A 85 23.46 8.94 5.41
C ILE A 85 24.51 9.90 6.01
N ASN A 86 24.13 11.14 6.34
CA ASN A 86 25.06 12.09 6.94
C ASN A 86 25.58 11.63 8.31
N LYS A 87 24.85 10.75 9.02
CA LYS A 87 25.30 10.19 10.29
C LYS A 87 26.36 9.09 10.13
N ASN A 88 26.50 8.53 8.93
CA ASN A 88 27.50 7.50 8.61
C ASN A 88 28.78 8.08 7.99
N ASP A 89 28.75 9.29 7.43
CA ASP A 89 29.93 9.96 6.87
C ASP A 89 30.79 10.68 7.94
N ASP A 90 30.25 10.90 9.15
CA ASP A 90 30.95 11.50 10.30
C ASP A 90 31.68 10.45 11.21
N LYS A 91 31.96 9.25 10.69
CA LYS A 91 32.73 8.20 11.37
C LYS A 91 33.93 7.75 10.54
#